data_AF-X0V6B5-F1
#
_entry.id   AF-X0V6B5-F1
#
_cell.length_a   1.000
_cell.length_b   1.000
_cell.length_c   1.000
_cell.angle_alpha   90.00
_cell.angle_beta   90.00
_cell.angle_gamma   90.00
#
_symmetry.space_group_name_H-M   'P 1'
#
loop_
_entity.id
_entity.type
_entity.pdbx_description
1 polymer ?
#
loop_
_entity_poly.entity_id
_entity_poly.type
_entity_poly.pdbx_seq_one_letter_code
_entity_poly.pdbx_strand_id
1 'polypeptide(L)'
;TDYKTWGSYRMVRALGIVKDGKGKDATFIINPDTIDLRESELQLNNYTIMLEGYGLSVGKMQLQVTVRDGGLQIARTRGVDFNIRLIPIKRLDNTFVKYYFGNKHNDLINSLEEYKADPNYLPEPCDDEECWNGARCRGWCEVAEYCPKGIMEQGVK
;
A
#
# COMPACT_ATOMS: atom_id res chain seq x y z
N THR A 1 -11.46 -8.19 11.41
CA THR A 1 -11.19 -8.34 9.98
C THR A 1 -11.35 -6.99 9.33
N ASP A 2 -10.36 -6.53 8.56
CA ASP A 2 -10.49 -5.33 7.72
C ASP A 2 -11.02 -5.71 6.34
N TYR A 3 -11.77 -4.82 5.70
CA TYR A 3 -12.37 -5.05 4.40
C TYR A 3 -11.78 -4.09 3.37
N LYS A 4 -11.29 -4.63 2.25
CA LYS A 4 -10.78 -3.83 1.13
C LYS A 4 -11.37 -4.29 -0.20
N THR A 5 -11.49 -3.34 -1.12
CA THR A 5 -11.84 -3.62 -2.51
C THR A 5 -10.64 -3.30 -3.38
N TRP A 6 -10.07 -4.31 -4.04
CA TRP A 6 -8.86 -4.16 -4.86
C TRP A 6 -9.09 -4.58 -6.31
N GLY A 7 -8.36 -3.95 -7.23
CA GLY A 7 -8.27 -4.43 -8.60
C GLY A 7 -7.43 -5.70 -8.71
N SER A 8 -7.62 -6.44 -9.80
CA SER A 8 -6.86 -7.68 -10.06
C SER A 8 -5.34 -7.48 -10.01
N TYR A 9 -4.83 -6.33 -10.46
CA TYR A 9 -3.40 -5.99 -10.39
C TYR A 9 -2.84 -5.94 -8.96
N ARG A 10 -3.53 -5.26 -8.02
CA ARG A 10 -3.08 -5.20 -6.62
C ARG A 10 -3.19 -6.57 -5.96
N MET A 11 -4.21 -7.37 -6.31
CA MET A 11 -4.36 -8.74 -5.81
C MET A 11 -3.20 -9.66 -6.20
N VAL A 12 -2.75 -9.58 -7.46
CA VAL A 12 -1.58 -10.34 -7.94
C VAL A 12 -0.36 -10.05 -7.09
N ARG A 13 -0.06 -8.77 -6.85
CA ARG A 13 1.07 -8.36 -6.01
C ARG A 13 0.90 -8.79 -4.55
N ALA A 14 -0.30 -8.64 -4.00
CA ALA A 14 -0.61 -9.02 -2.62
C ALA A 14 -0.48 -10.53 -2.36
N LEU A 15 -0.69 -11.35 -3.40
CA LEU A 15 -0.56 -12.81 -3.32
C LEU A 15 0.76 -13.33 -3.89
N GLY A 16 1.62 -12.46 -4.43
CA GLY A 16 2.86 -12.85 -5.10
C GLY A 16 2.63 -13.72 -6.34
N ILE A 17 1.52 -13.53 -7.06
CA ILE A 17 1.22 -14.32 -8.25
C ILE A 17 2.17 -13.86 -9.37
N VAL A 18 2.95 -14.77 -9.91
CA VAL A 18 3.83 -14.52 -11.06
C VAL A 18 3.51 -15.50 -12.18
N LYS A 19 3.73 -15.04 -13.41
CA LYS A 19 3.56 -15.86 -14.60
C LYS A 19 4.87 -16.63 -14.84
N ASP A 20 4.79 -17.96 -14.83
CA ASP A 20 5.90 -18.85 -15.12
C ASP A 20 5.76 -19.41 -16.55
N GLY A 21 6.85 -19.42 -17.31
CA GLY A 21 6.86 -19.81 -18.73
C GLY A 21 6.50 -18.70 -19.74
N LYS A 22 6.51 -19.07 -21.03
CA LYS A 22 6.27 -18.17 -22.17
C LYS A 22 5.11 -18.67 -23.03
N GLY A 23 4.37 -17.75 -23.64
CA GLY A 23 3.31 -18.09 -24.59
C GLY A 23 2.01 -18.59 -23.92
N LYS A 24 1.33 -19.54 -24.59
CA LYS A 24 0.03 -20.08 -24.17
C LYS A 24 0.13 -21.11 -23.04
N ASP A 25 1.31 -21.69 -22.84
CA ASP A 25 1.54 -22.75 -21.83
C ASP A 25 1.99 -22.20 -20.47
N ALA A 26 2.02 -20.88 -20.33
CA ALA A 26 2.46 -20.24 -19.10
C ALA A 26 1.46 -20.46 -17.96
N THR A 27 1.98 -20.83 -16.80
CA THR A 27 1.21 -21.10 -15.58
C THR A 27 1.35 -19.93 -14.60
N PHE A 28 0.47 -19.88 -13.60
CA PHE A 28 0.56 -18.91 -12.51
C PHE A 28 1.06 -19.62 -11.26
N ILE A 29 2.19 -19.17 -10.73
CA ILE A 29 2.77 -19.68 -9.49
C ILE A 29 2.79 -18.57 -8.44
N ILE A 30 2.85 -18.95 -7.17
CA ILE A 30 3.03 -18.00 -6.06
C ILE A 30 4.52 -17.91 -5.77
N ASN A 31 5.08 -16.72 -5.91
CA ASN A 31 6.43 -16.38 -5.47
C ASN A 31 6.37 -15.55 -4.17
N PRO A 32 6.76 -16.13 -3.01
CA PRO A 32 6.76 -15.45 -1.72
C PRO A 32 7.56 -14.14 -1.70
N ASP A 33 8.64 -14.04 -2.48
CA ASP A 33 9.52 -12.87 -2.51
C ASP A 33 8.87 -11.66 -3.20
N THR A 34 7.78 -11.89 -3.92
CA THR A 34 7.02 -10.84 -4.63
C THR A 34 5.76 -10.41 -3.89
N ILE A 35 5.48 -11.00 -2.73
CA ILE A 35 4.32 -10.66 -1.90
C ILE A 35 4.47 -9.23 -1.39
N ASP A 36 3.54 -8.36 -1.78
CA ASP A 36 3.47 -6.97 -1.34
C ASP A 36 2.17 -6.72 -0.55
N LEU A 37 2.29 -6.87 0.77
CA LEU A 37 1.24 -6.59 1.75
C LEU A 37 1.61 -5.47 2.73
N ARG A 38 2.79 -4.84 2.58
CA ARG A 38 3.41 -3.97 3.59
C ARG A 38 2.46 -2.91 4.16
N GLU A 39 1.75 -2.18 3.30
CA GLU A 39 0.80 -1.14 3.73
C GLU A 39 -0.34 -1.72 4.58
N SER A 40 -0.88 -2.87 4.19
CA SER A 40 -1.95 -3.54 4.93
C SER A 40 -1.44 -4.17 6.22
N GLU A 41 -0.22 -4.69 6.23
CA GLU A 41 0.47 -5.19 7.42
C GLU A 41 0.66 -4.05 8.44
N LEU A 42 1.24 -2.92 8.02
CA LEU A 42 1.44 -1.75 8.88
C LEU A 42 0.10 -1.24 9.46
N GLN A 43 -0.91 -1.07 8.61
CA GLN A 43 -2.21 -0.55 9.03
C GLN A 43 -2.89 -1.46 10.06
N LEU A 44 -3.01 -2.77 9.76
CA LEU A 44 -3.68 -3.71 10.66
C LEU A 44 -2.93 -3.88 11.98
N ASN A 45 -1.59 -3.90 11.95
CA ASN A 45 -0.80 -3.96 13.18
C ASN A 45 -0.98 -2.70 14.04
N ASN A 46 -1.05 -1.51 13.43
CA ASN A 46 -1.34 -0.28 14.18
C ASN A 46 -2.72 -0.33 14.84
N TYR A 47 -3.73 -0.85 14.14
CA TYR A 47 -5.07 -1.05 14.71
C TYR A 47 -5.04 -2.05 15.86
N THR A 48 -4.29 -3.14 15.75
CA THR A 48 -4.10 -4.09 16.84
C THR A 48 -3.47 -3.44 18.07
N ILE A 49 -2.43 -2.63 17.91
CA ILE A 49 -1.79 -1.92 19.02
C ILE A 49 -2.79 -0.99 19.71
N MET A 50 -3.61 -0.26 18.95
CA MET A 50 -4.65 0.60 19.51
C MET A 50 -5.70 -0.20 20.28
N LEU A 51 -6.22 -1.28 19.70
CA LEU A 51 -7.22 -2.15 20.35
C LEU A 51 -6.69 -2.79 21.64
N GLU A 52 -5.45 -3.27 21.63
CA GLU A 52 -4.79 -3.82 22.81
C GLU A 52 -4.56 -2.75 23.88
N GLY A 53 -4.31 -1.49 23.48
CA GLY A 53 -4.27 -0.35 24.39
C GLY A 53 -5.61 -0.08 25.11
N TYR A 54 -6.73 -0.47 24.50
CA TYR A 54 -8.06 -0.42 25.12
C TYR A 54 -8.41 -1.70 25.91
N GLY A 55 -7.48 -2.65 26.05
CA GLY A 55 -7.70 -3.91 26.78
C GLY A 55 -8.34 -5.03 25.95
N LEU A 56 -8.45 -4.87 24.63
CA LEU A 56 -8.97 -5.91 23.73
C LEU A 56 -7.83 -6.77 23.20
N SER A 57 -7.90 -8.09 23.39
CA SER A 57 -6.89 -9.01 22.85
C SER A 57 -7.19 -9.39 21.40
N VAL A 58 -6.17 -9.32 20.54
CA VAL A 58 -6.28 -9.68 19.12
C VAL A 58 -5.48 -10.96 18.85
N GLY A 59 -6.19 -12.07 18.64
CA GLY A 59 -5.58 -13.38 18.39
C GLY A 59 -5.15 -13.60 16.93
N LYS A 60 -5.87 -13.03 15.95
CA LYS A 60 -5.56 -13.18 14.52
C LYS A 60 -5.97 -11.95 13.72
N MET A 61 -5.07 -11.50 12.86
CA MET A 61 -5.35 -10.46 11.87
C MET A 61 -5.58 -11.09 10.50
N GLN A 62 -6.60 -10.60 9.81
CA GLN A 62 -6.93 -11.02 8.46
C GLN A 62 -7.53 -9.86 7.69
N LEU A 63 -7.19 -9.80 6.42
CA LEU A 63 -7.69 -8.87 5.45
C LEU A 63 -8.66 -9.60 4.51
N GLN A 64 -9.92 -9.16 4.46
CA GLN A 64 -10.85 -9.62 3.45
C GLN A 64 -10.78 -8.68 2.25
N VAL A 65 -10.40 -9.23 1.10
CA VAL A 65 -10.33 -8.47 -0.15
C VAL A 65 -11.38 -8.95 -1.12
N THR A 66 -12.21 -8.02 -1.57
CA THR A 66 -13.11 -8.20 -2.72
C THR A 66 -12.41 -7.72 -3.98
N VAL A 67 -12.36 -8.57 -5.00
CA VAL A 67 -11.74 -8.25 -6.29
C VAL A 67 -12.77 -7.53 -7.15
N ARG A 68 -12.56 -6.24 -7.43
CA ARG A 68 -13.51 -5.42 -8.21
C ARG A 68 -13.77 -5.99 -9.61
N ASP A 69 -12.72 -6.51 -10.24
CA ASP A 69 -12.78 -7.09 -11.58
C ASP A 69 -12.96 -8.63 -11.52
N GLY A 70 -13.36 -9.16 -10.36
CA GLY A 70 -13.51 -10.60 -10.12
C GLY A 70 -14.45 -11.23 -11.14
N GLY A 71 -14.02 -12.34 -11.74
CA GLY A 71 -14.79 -13.06 -12.76
C GLY A 71 -14.65 -12.53 -14.18
N LEU A 72 -14.05 -11.35 -14.42
CA LEU A 72 -13.75 -10.86 -15.76
C LEU A 72 -12.54 -11.61 -16.37
N GLN A 73 -12.50 -11.72 -17.70
CA GLN A 73 -11.39 -12.34 -18.44
C GLN A 73 -10.03 -11.72 -18.05
N ILE A 74 -10.01 -10.43 -17.76
CA ILE A 74 -8.83 -9.67 -17.32
C ILE A 74 -8.27 -10.20 -15.98
N ALA A 75 -9.12 -10.57 -15.02
CA ALA A 75 -8.67 -11.15 -13.76
C ALA A 75 -8.10 -12.57 -13.97
N ARG A 76 -8.75 -13.38 -14.83
CA ARG A 76 -8.28 -14.72 -15.19
C ARG A 76 -6.92 -14.69 -15.88
N THR A 77 -6.68 -13.72 -16.78
CA THR A 77 -5.36 -13.54 -17.43
C THR A 77 -4.22 -13.16 -16.46
N ARG A 78 -4.57 -12.86 -15.21
CA ARG A 78 -3.65 -12.48 -14.14
C ARG A 78 -3.54 -13.56 -13.04
N GLY A 79 -4.17 -14.72 -13.22
CA GLY A 79 -4.19 -15.78 -12.21
C GLY A 79 -5.14 -15.51 -11.04
N VAL A 80 -6.08 -14.56 -11.19
CA VAL A 80 -7.10 -14.26 -10.19
C VAL A 80 -8.46 -14.78 -10.70
N ASP A 81 -8.87 -15.94 -10.21
CA ASP A 81 -10.10 -16.64 -10.58
C ASP A 81 -11.21 -16.56 -9.51
N PHE A 82 -10.94 -15.90 -8.39
CA PHE A 82 -11.85 -15.73 -7.25
C PHE A 82 -12.35 -14.28 -7.13
N ASN A 83 -13.52 -14.13 -6.49
CA ASN A 83 -14.14 -12.82 -6.25
C ASN A 83 -13.79 -12.23 -4.89
N ILE A 84 -13.59 -13.07 -3.87
CA ILE A 84 -13.25 -12.65 -2.50
C ILE A 84 -12.15 -13.56 -1.97
N ARG A 85 -11.18 -12.98 -1.25
CA ARG A 85 -10.09 -13.72 -0.60
C ARG A 85 -9.85 -13.19 0.80
N LEU A 86 -9.64 -14.10 1.75
CA LEU A 86 -9.10 -13.78 3.07
C LEU A 86 -7.57 -13.96 3.03
N ILE A 87 -6.84 -12.91 3.36
CA ILE A 87 -5.38 -12.89 3.43
C ILE A 87 -4.98 -12.79 4.91
N PRO A 88 -4.28 -13.79 5.48
CA PRO A 88 -3.75 -13.68 6.83
C PRO A 88 -2.66 -12.61 6.87
N ILE A 89 -2.63 -11.81 7.92
CA ILE A 89 -1.67 -10.72 8.08
C ILE A 89 -0.74 -11.06 9.24
N LYS A 90 0.57 -10.98 8.98
CA LYS A 90 1.59 -11.28 9.97
C LYS A 90 1.62 -10.18 11.05
N ARG A 91 1.95 -10.59 12.26
CA ARG A 91 2.20 -9.65 13.35
C ARG A 91 3.60 -9.07 13.20
N LEU A 92 3.67 -7.75 13.16
CA LEU A 92 4.90 -6.98 13.12
C LEU A 92 5.34 -6.63 14.55
N ASP A 93 6.59 -6.24 14.71
CA ASP A 93 7.07 -5.71 15.98
C ASP A 93 6.35 -4.40 16.32
N ASN A 94 5.82 -4.32 17.54
CA ASN A 94 5.04 -3.17 17.99
C ASN A 94 5.90 -1.90 18.06
N THR A 95 7.19 -2.02 18.39
CA THR A 95 8.11 -0.88 18.48
C THR A 95 8.33 -0.28 17.10
N PHE A 96 8.61 -1.13 16.10
CA PHE A 96 8.73 -0.72 14.71
C PHE A 96 7.47 -0.01 14.19
N VAL A 97 6.28 -0.59 14.42
CA VAL A 97 5.02 0.00 13.95
C VAL A 97 4.75 1.35 14.60
N LYS A 98 4.93 1.46 15.93
CA LYS A 98 4.79 2.73 16.66
C LYS A 98 5.77 3.79 16.17
N TYR A 99 7.01 3.40 15.92
CA TYR A 99 8.04 4.30 15.39
C TYR A 99 7.65 4.81 13.99
N TYR A 100 7.22 3.93 13.09
CA TYR A 100 6.79 4.30 11.74
C TYR A 100 5.65 5.32 11.74
N PHE A 101 4.57 5.04 12.48
CA PHE A 101 3.42 5.96 12.55
C PHE A 101 3.72 7.21 13.37
N GLY A 102 4.55 7.11 14.40
CA GLY A 102 5.00 8.24 15.22
C GLY A 102 5.81 9.25 14.41
N ASN A 103 6.75 8.79 13.58
CA ASN A 103 7.49 9.66 12.66
C ASN A 103 6.54 10.38 11.68
N LYS A 104 5.65 9.63 11.02
CA LYS A 104 4.67 10.23 10.09
C LYS A 104 3.75 11.25 10.76
N HIS A 105 3.37 11.01 12.02
CA HIS A 105 2.60 11.97 12.79
C HIS A 105 3.41 13.24 13.06
N ASN A 106 4.64 13.11 13.54
CA ASN A 106 5.52 14.25 13.82
C ASN A 106 5.82 15.06 12.56
N ASP A 107 6.12 14.40 11.44
CA ASP A 107 6.36 15.04 10.15
C ASP A 107 5.17 15.91 9.73
N LEU A 108 3.95 15.39 9.89
CA LEU A 108 2.71 16.12 9.60
C LEU A 108 2.53 17.33 10.52
N ILE A 109 2.69 17.14 11.83
CA ILE A 109 2.51 18.24 12.81
C ILE A 109 3.54 19.34 12.57
N ASN A 110 4.81 18.97 12.40
CA ASN A 110 5.88 19.93 12.11
C ASN A 110 5.59 20.68 10.81
N SER A 111 5.19 19.98 9.74
CA SER A 111 4.87 20.64 8.46
C SER A 111 3.71 21.62 8.58
N LEU A 112 2.70 21.30 9.39
CA LEU A 112 1.55 22.18 9.64
C LEU A 112 1.93 23.39 10.50
N GLU A 113 2.86 23.24 11.45
CA GLU A 113 3.38 24.35 12.27
C GLU A 113 4.23 25.30 11.43
N GLU A 114 5.13 24.77 10.60
CA GLU A 114 5.95 25.57 9.68
C GLU A 114 5.08 26.31 8.65
N TYR A 115 4.07 25.65 8.08
CA TYR A 115 3.12 26.29 7.17
C TYR A 115 2.32 27.44 7.83
N LYS A 116 2.01 27.33 9.13
CA LYS A 116 1.38 28.43 9.88
C LYS A 116 2.32 29.63 10.05
N ALA A 117 3.63 29.39 10.14
CA ALA A 117 4.64 30.43 10.28
C ALA A 117 4.99 31.08 8.93
N ASP A 118 5.11 30.27 7.87
CA ASP A 118 5.35 30.70 6.50
C ASP A 118 4.40 29.97 5.53
N PRO A 119 3.39 30.66 4.96
CA PRO A 119 2.48 30.06 3.98
C PRO A 119 3.14 29.56 2.68
N ASN A 120 4.40 29.91 2.42
CA ASN A 120 5.16 29.39 1.28
C ASN A 120 6.01 28.16 1.64
N TYR A 121 6.01 27.75 2.91
CA TYR A 121 6.74 26.57 3.35
C TYR A 121 6.21 25.32 2.64
N LEU A 122 7.14 24.56 2.07
CA LEU A 122 6.88 23.23 1.50
C LEU A 122 7.84 22.25 2.18
N PRO A 123 7.34 21.13 2.73
CA PRO A 123 8.20 20.10 3.28
C PRO A 123 9.01 19.42 2.17
N GLU A 124 10.04 18.69 2.59
CA GLU A 124 10.85 17.89 1.68
C GLU A 124 9.97 16.92 0.84
N PRO A 125 10.27 16.73 -0.45
CA PRO A 125 9.52 15.81 -1.28
C PRO A 125 9.55 14.37 -0.76
N CYS A 126 8.51 13.62 -1.09
CA CYS A 126 8.39 12.21 -0.74
C CYS A 126 9.55 11.36 -1.31
N ASP A 127 9.97 10.38 -0.52
CA ASP A 127 11.03 9.46 -0.91
C ASP A 127 10.59 8.52 -2.06
N ASP A 128 11.52 7.71 -2.56
CA ASP A 128 11.26 6.82 -3.69
C ASP A 128 10.29 5.68 -3.35
N GLU A 129 10.19 5.29 -2.08
CA GLU A 129 9.23 4.31 -1.63
C GLU A 129 7.81 4.90 -1.63
N GLU A 130 7.64 6.10 -1.08
CA GLU A 130 6.38 6.82 -0.95
C GLU A 130 5.79 7.31 -2.28
N CYS A 131 6.67 7.61 -3.24
CA CYS A 131 6.29 8.06 -4.57
C CYS A 131 6.26 6.93 -5.61
N TRP A 132 6.52 5.69 -5.20
CA TRP A 132 6.57 4.51 -6.05
C TRP A 132 7.57 4.66 -7.22
N ASN A 133 8.79 5.09 -6.92
CA ASN A 133 9.82 5.42 -7.92
C ASN A 133 9.30 6.40 -8.99
N GLY A 134 8.65 7.47 -8.51
CA GLY A 134 8.05 8.54 -9.31
C GLY A 134 6.72 8.19 -9.97
N ALA A 135 6.28 6.92 -9.95
CA ALA A 135 5.04 6.52 -10.61
C ALA A 135 3.83 7.25 -10.03
N ARG A 136 3.82 7.51 -8.72
CA ARG A 136 2.76 8.28 -8.06
C ARG A 136 2.73 9.72 -8.56
N CYS A 137 3.88 10.37 -8.68
CA CYS A 137 4.01 11.76 -9.14
C CYS A 137 3.54 11.95 -10.59
N ARG A 138 3.76 10.95 -11.45
CA ARG A 138 3.40 11.03 -12.88
C ARG A 138 1.90 11.02 -13.19
N GLY A 139 1.04 10.57 -12.28
CA GLY A 139 -0.39 10.53 -12.58
C GLY A 139 -1.35 10.14 -11.46
N TRP A 140 -0.88 9.91 -10.23
CA TRP A 140 -1.74 9.49 -9.11
C TRP A 140 -1.74 10.48 -7.94
N CYS A 141 -0.76 11.37 -7.85
CA CYS A 141 -0.71 12.40 -6.82
C CYS A 141 -1.53 13.62 -7.24
N GLU A 142 -2.56 13.95 -6.46
CA GLU A 142 -3.49 15.06 -6.72
C GLU A 142 -2.81 16.44 -6.64
N VAL A 143 -1.69 16.54 -5.92
CA VAL A 143 -0.93 17.79 -5.71
C VAL A 143 0.39 17.81 -6.47
N ALA A 144 0.58 16.90 -7.43
CA ALA A 144 1.85 16.79 -8.16
C ALA A 144 2.24 18.09 -8.89
N GLU A 145 1.27 18.86 -9.38
CA GLU A 145 1.51 20.13 -10.07
C GLU A 145 2.08 21.23 -9.15
N TYR A 146 1.87 21.11 -7.83
CA TYR A 146 2.37 22.05 -6.83
C TYR A 146 3.66 21.56 -6.15
N CYS A 147 4.06 20.31 -6.39
CA CYS A 147 5.22 19.69 -5.77
C CYS A 147 6.45 19.78 -6.69
N PRO A 148 7.64 20.22 -6.22
CA PRO A 148 8.85 20.25 -7.04
C PRO A 148 9.19 18.93 -7.73
N LYS A 149 9.09 17.80 -7.00
CA LYS A 149 9.31 16.44 -7.55
C LYS A 149 8.23 16.06 -8.58
N GLY A 150 6.99 16.47 -8.35
CA GLY A 150 5.89 16.24 -9.28
C GLY A 150 6.08 17.00 -10.60
N ILE A 151 6.45 18.28 -10.53
CA ILE A 151 6.74 19.11 -11.71
C ILE A 151 7.88 18.49 -12.53
N MET A 152 8.95 18.04 -11.88
CA MET A 152 10.06 17.36 -12.57
C MET A 152 9.60 16.09 -13.28
N GLU A 153 8.89 15.19 -12.58
CA GLU A 153 8.41 13.92 -13.14
C GLU A 153 7.37 14.09 -14.27
N GLN A 154 6.57 15.15 -14.23
CA GLN A 154 5.57 15.45 -15.28
C GLN A 154 6.15 16.20 -16.48
N GLY A 155 7.24 16.95 -16.27
CA GLY A 155 7.97 17.67 -17.32
C GLY A 155 8.90 16.78 -18.15
N VAL A 156 9.28 15.60 -17.63
CA VAL A 156 9.96 14.55 -18.41
C VAL A 156 8.91 13.84 -19.27
N LYS A 157 8.52 14.48 -20.38
CA LYS A 157 7.75 13.86 -21.46
C LYS A 157 8.60 13.69 -22.70
#